data_AF-B7S8S1-F1
#
_entry.id   AF-B7S8S1-F1
#
_cell.length_a   1.000
_cell.length_b   1.000
_cell.length_c   1.000
_cell.angle_alpha   90.00
_cell.angle_beta   90.00
_cell.angle_gamma   90.00
#
_symmetry.space_group_name_H-M   'P 1'
#
loop_
_entity.id
_entity.type
_entity.pdbx_description
1 polymer ?
#
loop_
_entity_poly.entity_id
_entity_poly.type
_entity_poly.pdbx_seq_one_letter_code
_entity_poly.pdbx_strand_id
1 'polypeptide(L)'
;MDLTGKNVEEYFEKFGALYAWSTSIFVLQLLALTWFTGRIRVRTQTIHSEEDKVWMKDGKITLCGNGGGHPDVDRIRKIHFEDLTLIISWLLVVPFWLLTSPDYTTGFIIMNLFVISKIFHTVLFMELIVSPIFEKITLITCYFLMTIVTVHLICCF
;
A
#
# COMPACT_ATOMS: atom_id res chain seq x y z
N MET A 1 38.47 20.41 -4.65
CA MET A 1 37.16 20.84 -5.18
C MET A 1 36.37 19.56 -5.40
N ASP A 2 35.66 19.14 -4.35
CA ASP A 2 35.04 17.82 -4.17
C ASP A 2 33.52 17.89 -4.45
N LEU A 3 33.15 18.76 -5.39
CA LEU A 3 31.77 19.18 -5.62
C LEU A 3 30.92 18.05 -6.20
N THR A 4 31.53 17.13 -6.95
CA THR A 4 30.87 15.92 -7.45
C THR A 4 30.50 14.96 -6.32
N GLY A 5 31.38 14.75 -5.33
CA GLY A 5 31.09 13.89 -4.17
C GLY A 5 29.96 14.46 -3.31
N LYS A 6 30.03 15.76 -3.01
CA LYS A 6 29.01 16.45 -2.19
C LYS A 6 27.62 16.45 -2.85
N ASN A 7 27.54 16.64 -4.17
CA ASN A 7 26.27 16.62 -4.90
C ASN A 7 25.63 15.22 -4.94
N VAL A 8 26.46 14.17 -5.01
CA VAL A 8 25.99 12.77 -4.99
C VAL A 8 25.49 12.38 -3.60
N GLU A 9 26.20 12.77 -2.54
CA GLU A 9 25.76 12.55 -1.15
C GLU A 9 24.42 13.25 -0.87
N GLU A 10 24.28 14.51 -1.26
CA GLU A 10 23.04 15.27 -1.11
C GLU A 10 21.86 14.64 -1.89
N TYR A 11 22.14 14.08 -3.07
CA TYR A 11 21.15 13.35 -3.85
C TYR A 11 20.63 12.12 -3.12
N PHE A 12 21.54 11.27 -2.62
CA PHE A 12 21.20 10.06 -1.89
C PHE A 12 20.49 10.37 -0.56
N GLU A 13 20.89 11.44 0.14
CA GLU A 13 20.24 11.88 1.37
C GLU A 13 18.78 12.28 1.11
N LYS A 14 18.54 13.12 0.09
CA LYS A 14 17.19 13.59 -0.27
C LYS A 14 16.27 12.44 -0.68
N PHE A 15 16.74 11.58 -1.59
CA PHE A 15 15.95 10.45 -2.08
C PHE A 15 15.80 9.34 -1.04
N GLY A 16 16.84 9.09 -0.24
CA GLY A 16 16.81 8.15 0.87
C GLY A 16 15.78 8.57 1.92
N ALA A 17 15.73 9.85 2.29
CA ALA A 17 14.72 10.38 3.19
C ALA A 17 13.31 10.24 2.62
N LEU A 18 13.12 10.56 1.34
CA LEU A 18 11.81 10.44 0.66
C LEU A 18 11.33 8.98 0.57
N TYR A 19 12.24 8.05 0.28
CA TYR A 19 11.95 6.63 0.25
C TYR A 19 11.61 6.09 1.64
N ALA A 20 12.40 6.45 2.67
CA ALA A 20 12.15 6.03 4.04
C ALA A 20 10.81 6.56 4.56
N TRP A 21 10.49 7.82 4.26
CA TRP A 21 9.21 8.46 4.62
C TRP A 21 8.02 7.76 3.95
N SER A 22 8.07 7.58 2.63
CA SER A 22 6.99 6.92 1.87
C SER A 22 6.79 5.46 2.30
N THR A 23 7.88 4.72 2.49
CA THR A 23 7.86 3.34 2.99
C THR A 23 7.26 3.25 4.38
N SER A 24 7.62 4.15 5.29
CA SER A 24 7.08 4.18 6.64
C SER A 24 5.56 4.37 6.63
N ILE A 25 5.05 5.25 5.76
CA ILE A 25 3.61 5.46 5.58
C ILE A 25 2.92 4.17 5.08
N PHE A 26 3.51 3.49 4.09
CA PHE A 26 2.95 2.24 3.57
C PHE A 26 2.92 1.11 4.60
N VAL A 27 3.97 0.98 5.41
CA VAL A 27 3.98 0.01 6.51
C VAL A 27 2.89 0.35 7.53
N LEU A 28 2.74 1.62 7.91
CA LEU A 28 1.67 2.05 8.81
C LEU A 28 0.28 1.78 8.22
N GLN A 29 0.08 2.00 6.91
CA GLN A 29 -1.17 1.69 6.22
C GLN A 29 -1.51 0.20 6.28
N LEU A 30 -0.54 -0.68 6.04
CA LEU A 30 -0.73 -2.13 6.13
C LEU A 30 -1.06 -2.59 7.56
N LEU A 31 -0.38 -2.02 8.56
CA LEU A 31 -0.67 -2.30 9.97
C LEU A 31 -2.07 -1.82 10.37
N ALA A 32 -2.47 -0.63 9.92
CA ALA A 32 -3.81 -0.09 10.14
C ALA A 32 -4.88 -1.02 9.53
N LEU A 33 -4.71 -1.49 8.29
CA LEU A 33 -5.64 -2.43 7.66
C LEU A 33 -5.74 -3.78 8.41
N THR A 34 -4.63 -4.25 8.97
CA THR A 34 -4.62 -5.47 9.81
C THR A 34 -5.47 -5.26 11.06
N TRP A 35 -5.30 -4.13 11.74
CA TRP A 35 -6.10 -3.75 12.90
C TRP A 35 -7.59 -3.63 12.56
N PHE A 36 -7.93 -2.93 11.47
CA PHE A 36 -9.31 -2.77 11.03
C PHE A 36 -9.95 -4.10 10.62
N THR A 37 -9.20 -5.01 10.01
CA THR A 37 -9.69 -6.35 9.68
C THR A 37 -10.11 -7.10 10.94
N GLY A 38 -9.29 -7.06 12.00
CA GLY A 38 -9.64 -7.65 13.30
C GLY A 38 -10.90 -7.03 13.90
N ARG A 39 -10.99 -5.69 13.89
CA ARG A 39 -12.18 -4.95 14.37
C ARG A 39 -13.45 -5.33 13.61
N ILE A 40 -13.39 -5.44 12.28
CA ILE A 40 -14.53 -5.84 11.45
C ILE A 40 -14.95 -7.26 11.79
N ARG A 41 -14.01 -8.23 11.87
CA ARG A 41 -14.31 -9.63 12.22
C ARG A 41 -15.03 -9.76 13.56
N VAL A 42 -14.54 -9.05 14.59
CA VAL A 42 -15.19 -9.02 15.91
C VAL A 42 -16.56 -8.36 15.80
N ARG A 43 -16.73 -7.28 15.02
CA ARG A 43 -18.05 -6.65 14.84
C ARG A 43 -19.04 -7.55 14.10
N THR A 44 -18.59 -8.25 13.06
CA THR A 44 -19.44 -9.12 12.20
C THR A 44 -19.58 -10.54 12.73
N GLN A 45 -18.88 -10.89 13.82
CA GLN A 45 -18.85 -12.23 14.41
C GLN A 45 -18.48 -13.31 13.38
N THR A 46 -17.55 -12.97 12.48
CA THR A 46 -17.08 -13.86 11.41
C THR A 46 -15.64 -14.27 11.67
N ILE A 47 -15.45 -15.55 11.95
CA ILE A 47 -14.19 -16.13 12.38
C ILE A 47 -13.68 -17.15 11.38
N HIS A 48 -12.36 -17.32 11.37
CA HIS A 48 -11.70 -18.27 10.50
C HIS A 48 -11.46 -19.60 11.20
N SER A 49 -10.95 -19.55 12.45
CA SER A 49 -10.63 -20.70 13.27
C SER A 49 -11.62 -20.85 14.43
N GLU A 50 -11.82 -22.08 14.88
CA GLU A 50 -12.59 -22.39 16.09
C GLU A 50 -11.94 -21.82 17.37
N GLU A 51 -10.60 -21.68 17.39
CA GLU A 51 -9.87 -21.04 18.49
C GLU A 51 -10.31 -19.59 18.72
N ASP A 52 -10.65 -18.87 17.65
CA ASP A 52 -11.04 -17.46 17.70
C ASP A 52 -12.39 -17.25 18.43
N LYS A 53 -13.15 -18.32 18.68
CA LYS A 53 -14.44 -18.25 19.40
C LYS A 53 -14.30 -17.66 20.79
N VAL A 54 -13.14 -17.82 21.45
CA VAL A 54 -12.91 -17.29 22.80
C VAL A 54 -12.98 -15.76 22.87
N TRP A 55 -12.81 -15.08 21.72
CA TRP A 55 -12.87 -13.62 21.60
C TRP A 55 -14.23 -13.12 21.06
N MET A 56 -15.18 -14.03 20.84
CA MET A 56 -16.50 -13.72 20.26
C MET A 56 -17.58 -13.67 21.34
N LYS A 57 -18.68 -12.98 21.04
CA LYS A 57 -19.83 -12.94 21.95
C LYS A 57 -20.67 -14.19 21.73
N ASP A 58 -21.28 -14.70 22.79
CA ASP A 58 -22.21 -15.82 22.74
C ASP A 58 -23.38 -15.48 21.79
N GLY A 59 -23.32 -15.99 20.57
CA GLY A 59 -24.20 -15.61 19.47
C GLY A 59 -24.01 -16.45 18.22
N LYS A 60 -24.68 -16.07 17.12
CA LYS A 60 -24.61 -16.78 15.84
C LYS A 60 -23.29 -16.47 15.12
N ILE A 61 -22.24 -17.16 15.53
CA ILE A 61 -20.91 -17.05 14.96
C ILE A 61 -20.90 -17.68 13.57
N THR A 62 -20.36 -16.96 12.58
CA THR A 62 -20.15 -17.51 11.24
C THR A 62 -18.72 -17.98 11.13
N LEU A 63 -18.52 -19.30 11.17
CA LEU A 63 -17.22 -19.92 10.90
C LEU A 63 -17.02 -20.03 9.39
N CYS A 64 -15.94 -19.45 8.88
CA CYS A 64 -15.60 -19.51 7.47
C CYS A 64 -14.14 -19.91 7.26
N GLY A 65 -13.92 -21.17 6.91
CA GLY A 65 -12.59 -21.77 6.74
C GLY A 65 -11.78 -21.24 5.55
N ASN A 66 -12.30 -20.33 4.73
CA ASN A 66 -11.52 -19.59 3.71
C ASN A 66 -11.12 -18.17 4.17
N GLY A 67 -11.49 -17.82 5.41
CA GLY A 67 -11.23 -16.54 6.06
C GLY A 67 -12.25 -15.44 5.73
N GLY A 68 -13.29 -15.72 4.94
CA GLY A 68 -14.30 -14.76 4.49
C GLY A 68 -15.61 -14.86 5.26
N GLY A 69 -16.74 -14.70 4.57
CA GLY A 69 -18.08 -14.99 5.11
C GLY A 69 -18.92 -13.77 5.47
N HIS A 70 -18.39 -12.56 5.28
CA HIS A 70 -19.16 -11.31 5.38
C HIS A 70 -18.64 -10.31 4.33
N PRO A 71 -19.52 -9.59 3.61
CA PRO A 71 -19.11 -8.67 2.55
C PRO A 71 -18.07 -7.63 2.99
N ASP A 72 -18.19 -7.10 4.21
CA ASP A 72 -17.21 -6.15 4.77
C ASP A 72 -15.83 -6.78 5.03
N VAL A 73 -15.78 -8.05 5.46
CA VAL A 73 -14.52 -8.77 5.67
C VAL A 73 -13.86 -9.06 4.33
N ASP A 74 -14.63 -9.50 3.34
CA ASP A 74 -14.10 -9.80 2.01
C ASP A 74 -13.59 -8.53 1.32
N ARG A 75 -14.26 -7.40 1.52
CA ARG A 75 -13.81 -6.10 1.02
C ARG A 75 -12.48 -5.66 1.62
N ILE A 76 -12.35 -5.66 2.96
CA ILE A 76 -11.10 -5.18 3.57
C ILE A 76 -9.93 -6.13 3.26
N ARG A 77 -10.18 -7.44 3.15
CA ARG A 77 -9.18 -8.42 2.72
C ARG A 77 -8.72 -8.16 1.29
N LYS A 78 -9.64 -7.85 0.38
CA LYS A 78 -9.33 -7.50 -1.00
C LYS A 78 -8.42 -6.28 -1.06
N ILE A 79 -8.80 -5.19 -0.39
CA ILE A 79 -8.01 -3.95 -0.35
C ILE A 79 -6.62 -4.22 0.24
N HIS A 80 -6.55 -4.97 1.34
CA HIS A 80 -5.29 -5.31 1.98
C HIS A 80 -4.36 -6.12 1.06
N PHE A 81 -4.91 -7.07 0.29
CA PHE A 81 -4.15 -7.86 -0.68
C PHE A 81 -3.64 -7.01 -1.87
N GLU A 82 -4.49 -6.11 -2.38
CA GLU A 82 -4.12 -5.17 -3.44
C GLU A 82 -3.05 -4.17 -2.96
N ASP A 83 -3.13 -3.73 -1.70
CA ASP A 83 -2.12 -2.91 -1.05
C ASP A 83 -0.81 -3.65 -0.88
N LEU A 84 -0.82 -4.92 -0.42
CA LEU A 84 0.38 -5.74 -0.32
C LEU A 84 1.09 -5.90 -1.65
N THR A 85 0.37 -6.26 -2.71
CA THR A 85 0.95 -6.49 -4.04
C THR A 85 1.67 -5.24 -4.55
N LEU A 86 1.05 -4.07 -4.38
CA LEU A 86 1.60 -2.82 -4.89
C LEU A 86 2.71 -2.26 -3.99
N ILE A 87 2.56 -2.34 -2.67
CA ILE A 87 3.56 -1.85 -1.72
C ILE A 87 4.83 -2.71 -1.80
N ILE A 88 4.71 -4.04 -1.89
CA ILE A 88 5.89 -4.91 -2.07
C ILE A 88 6.60 -4.57 -3.38
N SER A 89 5.85 -4.32 -4.46
CA SER A 89 6.43 -3.88 -5.74
C SER A 89 7.16 -2.53 -5.59
N TRP A 90 6.58 -1.57 -4.86
CA TRP A 90 7.20 -0.28 -4.54
C TRP A 90 8.52 -0.45 -3.78
N LEU A 91 8.50 -1.23 -2.70
CA LEU A 91 9.65 -1.46 -1.83
C LEU A 91 10.83 -2.09 -2.59
N LEU A 92 10.55 -2.94 -3.57
CA LEU A 92 11.58 -3.58 -4.38
C LEU A 92 12.06 -2.68 -5.51
N VAL A 93 11.15 -2.13 -6.32
CA VAL A 93 11.52 -1.44 -7.58
C VAL A 93 12.12 -0.06 -7.34
N VAL A 94 11.57 0.71 -6.39
CA VAL A 94 11.93 2.12 -6.22
C VAL A 94 13.39 2.32 -5.77
N PRO A 95 13.95 1.53 -4.83
CA PRO A 95 15.37 1.65 -4.50
C PRO A 95 16.27 1.47 -5.72
N PHE A 96 16.01 0.47 -6.58
CA PHE A 96 16.79 0.27 -7.80
C PHE A 96 16.59 1.40 -8.80
N TRP A 97 15.38 1.92 -8.93
CA TRP A 97 15.12 3.08 -9.78
C TRP A 97 15.89 4.32 -9.31
N LEU A 98 15.97 4.57 -8.00
CA LEU A 98 16.76 5.69 -7.46
C LEU A 98 18.26 5.57 -7.77
N LEU A 99 18.79 4.35 -7.96
CA LEU A 99 20.17 4.15 -8.39
C LEU A 99 20.42 4.58 -9.85
N THR A 100 19.38 4.68 -10.68
CA THR A 100 19.48 5.20 -12.06
C THR A 100 19.63 6.73 -12.13
N SER A 101 19.70 7.40 -10.97
CA SER A 101 19.84 8.85 -10.85
C SER A 101 18.76 9.64 -11.63
N PRO A 102 17.45 9.36 -11.45
CA PRO A 102 16.38 10.16 -12.06
C PRO A 102 16.45 11.63 -11.64
N ASP A 103 15.90 12.52 -12.48
CA ASP A 103 15.73 13.93 -12.14
C ASP A 103 14.98 14.09 -10.81
N TYR A 104 15.46 15.00 -9.96
CA TYR A 104 14.90 15.20 -8.62
C TYR A 104 13.43 15.60 -8.65
N THR A 105 13.04 16.48 -9.58
CA THR A 105 11.67 16.97 -9.68
C THR A 105 10.73 15.86 -10.11
N THR A 106 11.12 15.10 -11.14
CA THR A 106 10.34 13.93 -11.60
C THR A 106 10.23 12.88 -10.50
N GLY A 107 11.34 12.54 -9.83
CA GLY A 107 11.39 11.61 -8.72
C GLY A 107 10.45 12.00 -7.59
N PHE A 108 10.55 13.25 -7.14
CA PHE A 108 9.72 13.80 -6.08
C PHE A 108 8.23 13.75 -6.41
N ILE A 109 7.84 14.17 -7.62
CA ILE A 109 6.43 14.20 -8.04
C ILE A 109 5.86 12.78 -8.10
N ILE A 110 6.56 11.84 -8.73
CA ILE A 110 6.08 10.46 -8.89
C ILE A 110 5.90 9.79 -7.53
N MET A 111 6.89 9.93 -6.63
CA MET A 111 6.83 9.33 -5.30
C MET A 111 5.69 9.89 -4.45
N ASN A 112 5.52 11.20 -4.41
CA ASN A 112 4.43 11.81 -3.65
C ASN A 112 3.06 11.50 -4.25
N LEU A 113 2.92 11.56 -5.58
CA LEU A 113 1.65 11.25 -6.25
C LEU A 113 1.23 9.80 -6.00
N PHE A 114 2.17 8.86 -6.02
CA PHE A 114 1.91 7.46 -5.72
C PHE A 114 1.44 7.26 -4.27
N VAL A 115 2.12 7.88 -3.30
CA VAL A 115 1.73 7.83 -1.87
C VAL A 115 0.33 8.40 -1.67
N ILE A 116 0.06 9.60 -2.17
CA ILE A 116 -1.24 10.26 -2.03
C ILE A 116 -2.35 9.42 -2.68
N SER A 117 -2.13 8.94 -3.90
CA SER A 117 -3.09 8.11 -4.62
C SER A 117 -3.42 6.81 -3.87
N LYS A 118 -2.42 6.18 -3.23
CA LYS A 118 -2.63 4.95 -2.46
C LYS A 118 -3.36 5.18 -1.15
N ILE A 119 -2.99 6.21 -0.38
CA ILE A 119 -3.70 6.57 0.85
C ILE A 119 -5.17 6.88 0.51
N PHE A 120 -5.39 7.65 -0.55
CA PHE A 120 -6.73 8.01 -1.00
C PHE A 120 -7.55 6.78 -1.40
N HIS A 121 -6.97 5.84 -2.16
CA HIS A 121 -7.62 4.55 -2.46
C HIS A 121 -8.03 3.86 -1.15
N THR A 122 -7.09 3.62 -0.24
CA THR A 122 -7.35 2.84 0.97
C THR A 122 -8.39 3.50 1.88
N VAL A 123 -8.31 4.81 2.13
CA VAL A 123 -9.27 5.54 2.96
C VAL A 123 -10.68 5.53 2.35
N LEU A 124 -10.81 5.81 1.05
CA LEU A 124 -12.12 5.87 0.39
C LEU A 124 -12.85 4.52 0.42
N PHE A 125 -12.14 3.42 0.12
CA PHE A 125 -12.76 2.10 0.01
C PHE A 125 -12.97 1.39 1.34
N MET A 126 -12.22 1.80 2.37
CA MET A 126 -12.41 1.26 3.71
C MET A 126 -13.67 1.83 4.39
N GLU A 127 -13.95 3.13 4.27
CA GLU A 127 -15.01 3.78 5.07
C GLU A 127 -16.22 4.30 4.27
N LEU A 128 -16.05 4.76 3.03
CA LEU A 128 -16.95 5.79 2.49
C LEU A 128 -17.66 5.41 1.17
N ILE A 129 -16.98 4.78 0.22
CA ILE A 129 -17.50 4.64 -1.16
C ILE A 129 -17.44 3.18 -1.62
N VAL A 130 -18.62 2.62 -1.93
CA VAL A 130 -18.77 1.29 -2.56
C VAL A 130 -19.00 1.43 -4.07
N SER A 131 -18.26 2.32 -4.72
CA SER A 131 -18.33 2.46 -6.17
C SER A 131 -17.18 1.68 -6.81
N PRO A 132 -17.49 0.59 -7.54
CA PRO A 132 -16.46 -0.25 -8.15
C PRO A 132 -15.68 0.48 -9.27
N ILE A 133 -16.20 1.60 -9.78
CA ILE A 133 -15.55 2.40 -10.82
C ILE A 133 -14.39 3.19 -10.21
N PHE A 134 -14.64 3.92 -9.12
CA PHE A 134 -13.60 4.72 -8.46
C PHE A 134 -12.47 3.84 -7.90
N GLU A 135 -12.82 2.64 -7.42
CA GLU A 135 -11.86 1.63 -6.94
C GLU A 135 -10.86 1.28 -8.03
N LYS A 136 -11.40 0.88 -9.19
CA LYS A 136 -10.59 0.52 -10.34
C LYS A 136 -9.78 1.71 -10.85
N ILE A 137 -10.35 2.90 -10.93
CA ILE A 137 -9.63 4.08 -11.44
C ILE A 137 -8.40 4.38 -10.59
N THR A 138 -8.57 4.49 -9.27
CA THR A 138 -7.47 4.81 -8.36
C THR A 138 -6.42 3.69 -8.33
N LEU A 139 -6.83 2.43 -8.37
CA LEU A 139 -5.91 1.30 -8.48
C LEU A 139 -5.13 1.30 -9.81
N ILE A 140 -5.81 1.54 -10.92
CA ILE A 140 -5.20 1.66 -12.27
C ILE A 140 -4.19 2.81 -12.29
N THR A 141 -4.52 3.96 -11.70
CA THR A 141 -3.59 5.09 -11.61
C THR A 141 -2.31 4.69 -10.86
N CYS A 142 -2.41 3.94 -9.77
CA CYS A 142 -1.23 3.51 -9.03
C CYS A 142 -0.39 2.48 -9.81
N TYR A 143 -1.03 1.52 -10.50
CA TYR A 143 -0.33 0.59 -11.37
C TYR A 143 0.36 1.31 -12.54
N PHE A 144 -0.30 2.32 -13.12
CA PHE A 144 0.27 3.12 -14.19
C PHE A 144 1.56 3.84 -13.74
N LEU A 145 1.54 4.49 -12.56
CA LEU A 145 2.75 5.12 -11.99
C LEU A 145 3.87 4.10 -11.76
N MET A 146 3.54 2.91 -11.23
CA MET A 146 4.52 1.83 -11.04
C MET A 146 5.12 1.35 -12.37
N THR A 147 4.30 1.24 -13.43
CA THR A 147 4.80 0.85 -14.75
C THR A 147 5.74 1.89 -15.33
N ILE A 148 5.47 3.19 -15.14
CA ILE A 148 6.37 4.28 -15.58
C ILE A 148 7.73 4.15 -14.89
N VAL A 149 7.74 3.98 -13.56
CA VAL A 149 8.98 3.80 -12.78
C VAL A 149 9.75 2.58 -13.27
N THR A 150 9.05 1.46 -13.49
CA THR A 150 9.68 0.20 -13.93
C THR A 150 10.24 0.31 -15.35
N VAL A 151 9.52 0.94 -16.28
CA VAL A 151 10.00 1.19 -17.65
C VAL A 151 11.20 2.13 -17.65
N HIS A 152 11.17 3.20 -16.84
CA HIS A 152 12.30 4.10 -16.70
C HIS A 152 13.53 3.36 -16.15
N LEU A 153 13.35 2.53 -15.13
CA LEU A 153 14.41 1.68 -14.59
C LEU A 153 15.02 0.80 -15.69
N ILE A 154 14.22 0.12 -16.51
CA ILE A 154 14.71 -0.76 -17.58
C ILE A 154 15.41 0.01 -18.70
N CYS A 155 14.91 1.18 -19.09
CA CYS A 155 15.48 1.97 -20.20
C CYS A 155 16.76 2.73 -19.82
N CYS A 156 16.97 2.99 -18.53
CA CYS A 156 18.09 3.79 -18.02
C CYS A 156 19.19 2.95 -17.36
N PHE A 157 19.02 1.62 -17.32
CA PHE A 157 20.03 0.64 -16.92
C PHE A 157 20.87 0.21 -18.13
#